data_AF-A0A1G6WA74-F1
#
_entry.id   AF-A0A1G6WA74-F1
#
_cell.length_a   1.000
_cell.length_b   1.000
_cell.length_c   1.000
_cell.angle_alpha   90.00
_cell.angle_beta   90.00
_cell.angle_gamma   90.00
#
_symmetry.space_group_name_H-M   'P 1'
#
loop_
_entity.id
_entity.type
_entity.pdbx_description
1 polymer ?
#
loop_
_entity_poly.entity_id
_entity_poly.type
_entity_poly.pdbx_seq_one_letter_code
_entity_poly.pdbx_strand_id
1 'polypeptide(L)'
;MNNQTNEQSNEQREAAAQAAIEKRRARLKNESTRIIEIANNESYSALKCIHQLSVAGGATEATYIAIEQRIVVDQDPAGAYHLALLAQNTPDLPIDARQLIELVVNKGDNHQRLALLKNLPLPPVELIKAQILASDDGEAIGQMNAYLQINPEGYGSHHMLSSGQSDQLVPLSRGNSNN
;
A
#
# COMPACT_ATOMS: atom_id res chain seq x y z
N MET A 1 24.79 45.05 12.45
CA MET A 1 23.53 44.76 13.17
C MET A 1 22.53 43.91 12.39
N ASN A 2 22.79 43.51 11.13
CA ASN A 2 21.83 42.71 10.34
C ASN A 2 21.94 41.17 10.52
N ASN A 3 23.04 40.64 11.07
CA ASN A 3 23.19 39.20 11.28
C ASN A 3 22.38 38.66 12.47
N GLN A 4 22.32 39.40 13.58
CA GLN A 4 21.63 38.95 14.80
C GLN A 4 20.12 38.78 14.60
N THR A 5 19.49 39.64 13.78
CA THR A 5 18.05 39.55 13.47
C THR A 5 17.72 38.37 12.54
N ASN A 6 18.65 38.00 11.64
CA ASN A 6 18.49 36.83 10.77
C ASN A 6 18.68 35.52 11.53
N GLU A 7 19.62 35.45 12.47
CA GLU A 7 19.85 34.25 13.31
C GLU A 7 18.67 33.98 14.25
N GLN A 8 18.15 35.01 14.95
CA GLN A 8 16.99 34.87 15.83
C GLN A 8 15.70 34.47 15.09
N SER A 9 15.51 34.96 13.86
CA SER A 9 14.36 34.59 13.03
C SER A 9 14.47 33.17 12.45
N ASN A 10 15.69 32.65 12.29
CA ASN A 10 15.92 31.27 11.86
C ASN A 10 15.72 30.28 13.02
N GLU A 11 16.23 30.58 14.21
CA GLU A 11 16.03 29.80 15.43
C GLU A 11 14.54 29.67 15.80
N GLN A 12 13.75 30.76 15.65
CA GLN A 12 12.31 30.72 15.88
C GLN A 12 11.55 29.86 14.86
N ARG A 13 11.99 29.84 13.59
CA ARG A 13 11.41 28.97 12.55
C ARG A 13 11.74 27.51 12.80
N GLU A 14 12.97 27.22 13.20
CA GLU A 14 13.41 25.87 13.57
C GLU A 14 12.65 25.35 14.80
N ALA A 15 12.50 26.17 15.84
CA ALA A 15 11.71 25.81 17.03
C ALA A 15 10.23 25.56 16.70
N ALA A 16 9.62 26.39 15.83
CA ALA A 16 8.24 26.19 15.40
C ALA A 16 8.07 24.92 14.54
N ALA A 17 9.04 24.62 13.66
CA ALA A 17 9.05 23.40 12.87
C ALA A 17 9.18 22.16 13.77
N GLN A 18 10.08 22.21 14.76
CA GLN A 18 10.27 21.13 15.73
C GLN A 18 9.01 20.89 16.57
N ALA A 19 8.39 21.96 17.08
CA ALA A 19 7.13 21.85 17.82
C ALA A 19 5.99 21.27 16.97
N ALA A 20 5.92 21.62 15.68
CA ALA A 20 4.94 21.04 14.76
C ALA A 20 5.17 19.54 14.50
N ILE A 21 6.44 19.13 14.36
CA ILE A 21 6.83 17.71 14.22
C ILE A 21 6.44 16.92 15.49
N GLU A 22 6.75 17.44 16.67
CA GLU A 22 6.41 16.81 17.95
C GLU A 22 4.90 16.70 18.15
N LYS A 23 4.15 17.76 17.83
CA LYS A 23 2.69 17.73 17.86
C LYS A 23 2.12 16.68 16.91
N ARG A 24 2.66 16.57 15.69
CA ARG A 24 2.26 15.51 14.74
C ARG A 24 2.57 14.13 15.28
N ARG A 25 3.76 13.92 15.84
CA ARG A 25 4.18 12.64 16.44
C ARG A 25 3.28 12.25 17.61
N ALA A 26 2.93 13.19 18.49
CA ALA A 26 2.02 12.95 19.61
C ALA A 26 0.61 12.57 19.11
N ARG A 27 0.08 13.27 18.09
CA ARG A 27 -1.20 12.92 17.47
C ARG A 27 -1.18 11.49 16.91
N LEU A 28 -0.15 11.14 16.16
CA LEU A 28 0.00 9.81 15.55
C LEU A 28 0.10 8.71 16.61
N LYS A 29 0.80 8.96 17.72
CA LYS A 29 0.87 8.00 18.84
C LYS A 29 -0.50 7.77 19.47
N ASN A 30 -1.25 8.82 19.75
CA ASN A 30 -2.57 8.69 20.37
C ASN A 30 -3.55 7.93 19.46
N GLU A 31 -3.54 8.23 18.15
CA GLU A 31 -4.38 7.52 17.18
C GLU A 31 -3.95 6.05 17.04
N SER A 32 -2.64 5.80 17.06
CA SER A 32 -2.10 4.43 17.02
C SER A 32 -2.55 3.60 18.21
N THR A 33 -2.52 4.15 19.43
CA THR A 33 -3.03 3.48 20.63
C THR A 33 -4.50 3.12 20.48
N ARG A 34 -5.32 4.05 20.00
CA ARG A 34 -6.76 3.82 19.79
C ARG A 34 -7.03 2.70 18.78
N ILE A 35 -6.30 2.71 17.65
CA ILE A 35 -6.46 1.67 16.62
C ILE A 35 -6.04 0.30 17.16
N ILE A 36 -4.94 0.23 17.92
CA ILE A 36 -4.48 -1.01 18.55
C ILE A 36 -5.52 -1.54 19.55
N GLU A 37 -6.12 -0.66 20.36
CA GLU A 37 -7.19 -1.04 21.28
C GLU A 37 -8.40 -1.63 20.55
N ILE A 38 -8.80 -1.04 19.43
CA ILE A 38 -9.90 -1.57 18.60
C ILE A 38 -9.51 -2.94 18.04
N ALA A 39 -8.34 -3.06 17.42
CA ALA A 39 -7.86 -4.31 16.83
C ALA A 39 -7.78 -5.44 17.87
N ASN A 40 -7.34 -5.15 19.10
CA ASN A 40 -7.19 -6.16 20.13
C ASN A 40 -8.53 -6.60 20.77
N ASN A 41 -9.52 -5.71 20.83
CA ASN A 41 -10.74 -5.95 21.62
C ASN A 41 -11.99 -6.19 20.77
N GLU A 42 -12.03 -5.74 19.51
CA GLU A 42 -13.18 -5.89 18.62
C GLU A 42 -12.88 -6.91 17.51
N SER A 43 -13.68 -7.97 17.41
CA SER A 43 -13.65 -8.90 16.27
C SER A 43 -14.16 -8.23 15.00
N TYR A 44 -13.66 -8.67 13.84
CA TYR A 44 -14.00 -8.18 12.50
C TYR A 44 -13.80 -6.67 12.33
N SER A 45 -12.82 -6.11 13.04
CA SER A 45 -12.56 -4.67 13.09
C SER A 45 -11.45 -4.21 12.15
N ALA A 46 -10.84 -5.10 11.37
CA ALA A 46 -9.69 -4.79 10.52
C ALA A 46 -9.96 -3.64 9.54
N LEU A 47 -11.08 -3.67 8.80
CA LEU A 47 -11.44 -2.59 7.88
C LEU A 47 -11.63 -1.24 8.57
N LYS A 48 -12.25 -1.24 9.76
CA LYS A 48 -12.42 -0.04 10.59
C LYS A 48 -11.05 0.53 10.99
N CYS A 49 -10.12 -0.34 11.39
CA CYS A 49 -8.77 0.05 11.75
C CYS A 49 -8.00 0.61 10.54
N ILE A 50 -8.05 -0.04 9.38
CA ILE A 50 -7.41 0.41 8.14
C ILE A 50 -7.96 1.78 7.69
N HIS A 51 -9.27 1.99 7.81
CA HIS A 51 -9.88 3.27 7.51
C HIS A 51 -9.36 4.38 8.44
N GLN A 52 -9.35 4.14 9.76
CA GLN A 52 -8.85 5.11 10.74
C GLN A 52 -7.37 5.44 10.53
N LEU A 53 -6.55 4.42 10.23
CA LEU A 53 -5.15 4.58 9.85
C LEU A 53 -4.98 5.50 8.64
N SER A 54 -5.82 5.32 7.62
CA SER A 54 -5.79 6.13 6.40
C SER A 54 -6.17 7.59 6.68
N VAL A 55 -7.20 7.81 7.51
CA VAL A 55 -7.62 9.16 7.95
C VAL A 55 -6.54 9.84 8.80
N ALA A 56 -5.83 9.06 9.62
CA ALA A 56 -4.74 9.57 10.46
C ALA A 56 -3.55 10.10 9.64
N GLY A 57 -3.37 9.58 8.43
CA GLY A 57 -2.23 9.88 7.55
C GLY A 57 -0.96 9.13 7.96
N GLY A 58 -1.12 7.95 8.57
CA GLY A 58 -0.04 7.09 9.06
C GLY A 58 -0.28 6.60 10.49
N ALA A 59 0.51 5.61 10.91
CA ALA A 59 0.47 5.05 12.26
C ALA A 59 1.85 4.50 12.66
N THR A 60 1.97 4.05 13.91
CA THR A 60 3.17 3.35 14.38
C THR A 60 3.26 1.93 13.82
N GLU A 61 4.45 1.35 13.84
CA GLU A 61 4.73 -0.04 13.43
C GLU A 61 3.78 -1.05 14.09
N ALA A 62 3.65 -0.95 15.42
CA ALA A 62 2.78 -1.80 16.24
C ALA A 62 1.31 -1.75 15.81
N THR A 63 0.86 -0.64 15.21
CA THR A 63 -0.51 -0.52 14.70
C THR A 63 -0.74 -1.42 13.50
N TYR A 64 0.19 -1.48 12.56
CA TYR A 64 0.06 -2.35 11.40
C TYR A 64 0.08 -3.82 11.79
N ILE A 65 0.97 -4.20 12.73
CA ILE A 65 1.04 -5.55 13.28
C ILE A 65 -0.27 -5.94 13.97
N ALA A 66 -0.85 -5.05 14.78
CA ALA A 66 -2.13 -5.32 15.45
C ALA A 66 -3.28 -5.54 14.45
N ILE A 67 -3.32 -4.76 13.36
CA ILE A 67 -4.31 -4.93 12.29
C ILE A 67 -4.11 -6.27 11.57
N GLU A 68 -2.87 -6.60 11.21
CA GLU A 68 -2.54 -7.89 10.58
C GLU A 68 -2.97 -9.07 11.47
N GLN A 69 -2.62 -9.03 12.76
CA GLN A 69 -3.03 -10.06 13.70
C GLN A 69 -4.55 -10.18 13.77
N ARG A 70 -5.28 -9.06 13.79
CA ARG A 70 -6.74 -9.07 13.77
C ARG A 70 -7.30 -9.77 12.53
N ILE A 71 -6.75 -9.45 11.36
CA ILE A 71 -7.10 -10.07 10.08
C ILE A 71 -6.89 -11.59 10.13
N VAL A 72 -5.72 -12.02 10.62
CA VAL A 72 -5.38 -13.45 10.70
C VAL A 72 -6.30 -14.17 11.68
N VAL A 73 -6.61 -13.58 12.83
CA VAL A 73 -7.49 -14.21 13.83
C VAL A 73 -8.93 -14.30 13.31
N ASP A 74 -9.44 -13.25 12.66
CA ASP A 74 -10.79 -13.26 12.08
C ASP A 74 -10.90 -14.04 10.78
N GLN A 75 -9.76 -14.38 10.16
CA GLN A 75 -9.71 -14.91 8.80
C GLN A 75 -10.44 -13.99 7.82
N ASP A 76 -10.23 -12.67 7.95
CA ASP A 76 -10.94 -11.62 7.22
C ASP A 76 -10.28 -11.33 5.85
N PRO A 77 -10.83 -11.83 4.72
CA PRO A 77 -10.25 -11.58 3.41
C PRO A 77 -10.39 -10.12 2.97
N ALA A 78 -11.41 -9.39 3.44
CA ALA A 78 -11.58 -7.99 3.05
C ALA A 78 -10.52 -7.12 3.71
N GLY A 79 -10.28 -7.31 5.02
CA GLY A 79 -9.18 -6.69 5.74
C GLY A 79 -7.82 -7.01 5.10
N ALA A 80 -7.57 -8.28 4.76
CA ALA A 80 -6.33 -8.70 4.11
C ALA A 80 -6.12 -8.05 2.75
N TYR A 81 -7.16 -7.97 1.93
CA TYR A 81 -7.09 -7.30 0.62
C TYR A 81 -6.66 -5.84 0.76
N HIS A 82 -7.34 -5.08 1.62
CA HIS A 82 -7.04 -3.65 1.78
C HIS A 82 -5.66 -3.41 2.39
N LEU A 83 -5.24 -4.22 3.37
CA LEU A 83 -3.93 -4.08 3.98
C LEU A 83 -2.80 -4.49 3.01
N ALA A 84 -3.00 -5.52 2.18
CA ALA A 84 -2.06 -5.91 1.14
C ALA A 84 -1.89 -4.83 0.06
N LEU A 85 -2.98 -4.14 -0.32
CA LEU A 85 -2.90 -2.98 -1.24
C LEU A 85 -2.17 -1.78 -0.62
N LEU A 86 -2.39 -1.54 0.68
CA LEU A 86 -1.66 -0.49 1.40
C LEU A 86 -0.15 -0.77 1.44
N ALA A 87 0.23 -2.03 1.66
CA ALA A 87 1.62 -2.48 1.72
C ALA A 87 2.40 -2.17 0.43
N GLN A 88 1.76 -2.29 -0.73
CA GLN A 88 2.42 -2.07 -2.02
C GLN A 88 2.82 -0.61 -2.24
N ASN A 89 2.03 0.32 -1.70
CA ASN A 89 2.29 1.76 -1.85
C ASN A 89 3.15 2.30 -0.70
N THR A 90 3.47 1.47 0.29
CA THR A 90 4.20 1.87 1.50
C THR A 90 5.40 0.95 1.69
N PRO A 91 6.58 1.30 1.15
CA PRO A 91 7.78 0.50 1.36
C PRO A 91 8.09 0.36 2.86
N ASP A 92 8.67 -0.79 3.23
CA ASP A 92 9.08 -1.12 4.60
C ASP A 92 7.96 -1.23 5.64
N LEU A 93 6.72 -1.50 5.20
CA LEU A 93 5.63 -1.79 6.13
C LEU A 93 5.91 -3.10 6.90
N PRO A 94 5.76 -3.13 8.22
CA PRO A 94 6.11 -4.27 9.08
C PRO A 94 5.04 -5.37 9.05
N ILE A 95 4.66 -5.82 7.85
CA ILE A 95 3.59 -6.81 7.65
C ILE A 95 4.01 -7.84 6.60
N ASP A 96 3.50 -9.05 6.73
CA ASP A 96 3.66 -10.11 5.75
C ASP A 96 2.58 -10.00 4.67
N ALA A 97 2.85 -9.16 3.66
CA ALA A 97 1.96 -9.00 2.52
C ALA A 97 1.66 -10.32 1.79
N ARG A 98 2.58 -11.31 1.81
CA ARG A 98 2.37 -12.61 1.17
C ARG A 98 1.27 -13.38 1.90
N GLN A 99 1.30 -13.40 3.24
CA GLN A 99 0.26 -14.05 4.05
C GLN A 99 -1.12 -13.45 3.78
N LEU A 100 -1.19 -12.11 3.69
CA LEU A 100 -2.44 -11.41 3.40
C LEU A 100 -2.97 -11.75 1.99
N ILE A 101 -2.11 -11.74 0.98
CA ILE A 101 -2.46 -12.11 -0.39
C ILE A 101 -2.98 -13.56 -0.43
N GLU A 102 -2.30 -14.49 0.24
CA GLU A 102 -2.72 -15.89 0.30
C GLU A 102 -4.09 -16.06 0.96
N LEU A 103 -4.37 -15.32 2.03
CA LEU A 103 -5.68 -15.32 2.69
C LEU A 103 -6.79 -14.90 1.71
N VAL A 104 -6.56 -13.82 0.95
CA VAL A 104 -7.53 -13.33 -0.04
C VAL A 104 -7.72 -14.33 -1.19
N VAL A 105 -6.64 -14.92 -1.71
CA VAL A 105 -6.74 -15.90 -2.79
C VAL A 105 -7.60 -17.09 -2.34
N ASN A 106 -7.37 -17.59 -1.13
CA ASN A 106 -8.05 -18.79 -0.63
C ASN A 106 -9.48 -18.52 -0.13
N LYS A 107 -9.75 -17.36 0.48
CA LYS A 107 -11.02 -17.09 1.17
C LYS A 107 -11.82 -15.90 0.64
N GLY A 108 -11.20 -15.05 -0.17
CA GLY A 108 -11.86 -13.89 -0.75
C GLY A 108 -12.88 -14.27 -1.81
N ASP A 109 -13.72 -13.31 -2.16
CA ASP A 109 -14.63 -13.46 -3.30
C ASP A 109 -13.90 -13.26 -4.64
N ASN A 110 -14.58 -13.54 -5.74
CA ASN A 110 -14.01 -13.39 -7.07
C ASN A 110 -13.67 -11.93 -7.42
N HIS A 111 -14.39 -10.95 -6.87
CA HIS A 111 -14.06 -9.54 -7.07
C HIS A 111 -12.71 -9.19 -6.42
N GLN A 112 -12.47 -9.66 -5.20
CA GLN A 112 -11.21 -9.46 -4.49
C GLN A 112 -10.05 -10.17 -5.21
N ARG A 113 -10.26 -11.41 -5.68
CA ARG A 113 -9.26 -12.14 -6.47
C ARG A 113 -8.91 -11.44 -7.79
N LEU A 114 -9.92 -10.98 -8.53
CA LEU A 114 -9.73 -10.20 -9.76
C LEU A 114 -9.06 -8.86 -9.48
N ALA A 115 -9.37 -8.22 -8.36
CA ALA A 115 -8.75 -6.97 -7.96
C ALA A 115 -7.26 -7.16 -7.61
N LEU A 116 -6.90 -8.25 -6.91
CA LEU A 116 -5.49 -8.59 -6.72
C LEU A 116 -4.76 -8.80 -8.05
N LEU A 117 -5.37 -9.52 -8.98
CA LEU A 117 -4.80 -9.75 -10.30
C LEU A 117 -4.50 -8.44 -11.05
N LYS A 118 -5.35 -7.42 -10.88
CA LYS A 118 -5.22 -6.12 -11.55
C LYS A 118 -4.27 -5.16 -10.86
N ASN A 119 -4.20 -5.22 -9.53
CA ASN A 119 -3.53 -4.18 -8.73
C ASN A 119 -2.14 -4.60 -8.22
N LEU A 120 -1.88 -5.91 -8.07
CA LEU A 120 -0.57 -6.36 -7.63
C LEU A 120 0.47 -6.16 -8.74
N PRO A 121 1.70 -5.71 -8.41
CA PRO A 121 2.78 -5.65 -9.38
C PRO A 121 3.16 -7.06 -9.88
N LEU A 122 3.14 -8.04 -8.97
CA LEU A 122 3.37 -9.45 -9.26
C LEU A 122 2.29 -10.32 -8.59
N PRO A 123 1.11 -10.47 -9.21
CA PRO A 123 0.04 -11.27 -8.65
C PRO A 123 0.35 -12.78 -8.75
N PRO A 124 -0.18 -13.59 -7.82
CA PRO A 124 -0.12 -15.05 -7.92
C PRO A 124 -1.16 -15.56 -8.95
N VAL A 125 -0.91 -15.30 -10.24
CA VAL A 125 -1.85 -15.53 -11.35
C VAL A 125 -2.43 -16.94 -11.33
N GLU A 126 -1.58 -17.97 -11.27
CA GLU A 126 -2.02 -19.37 -11.35
C GLU A 126 -2.93 -19.76 -10.18
N LEU A 127 -2.63 -19.27 -8.97
CA LEU A 127 -3.48 -19.54 -7.80
C LEU A 127 -4.82 -18.82 -7.90
N ILE A 128 -4.82 -17.55 -8.30
CA ILE A 128 -6.04 -16.77 -8.54
C ILE A 128 -6.91 -17.45 -9.60
N LYS A 129 -6.28 -17.87 -10.71
CA LYS A 129 -6.95 -18.55 -11.82
C LYS A 129 -7.59 -19.86 -11.40
N ALA A 130 -6.86 -20.69 -10.66
CA ALA A 130 -7.39 -21.95 -10.15
C ALA A 130 -8.64 -21.71 -9.27
N GLN A 131 -8.62 -20.70 -8.41
CA GLN A 131 -9.74 -20.39 -7.51
C GLN A 131 -10.96 -19.84 -8.26
N ILE A 132 -10.78 -18.96 -9.24
CA ILE A 132 -11.88 -18.41 -10.05
C ILE A 132 -12.51 -19.50 -10.94
N LEU A 133 -11.69 -20.38 -11.53
CA LEU A 133 -12.22 -21.50 -12.31
C LEU A 133 -12.98 -22.50 -11.42
N ALA A 134 -12.49 -22.74 -10.20
CA ALA A 134 -13.15 -23.63 -9.25
C ALA A 134 -14.50 -23.09 -8.74
N SER A 135 -14.74 -21.78 -8.82
CA SER A 135 -16.02 -21.19 -8.40
C SER A 135 -17.14 -21.31 -9.45
N ASP A 136 -16.83 -21.74 -10.69
CA ASP A 136 -17.77 -21.85 -11.82
C ASP A 136 -18.56 -20.55 -12.11
N ASP A 137 -17.93 -19.41 -11.85
CA ASP A 137 -18.52 -18.08 -12.05
C ASP A 137 -18.15 -17.58 -13.45
N GLY A 138 -19.07 -17.77 -14.39
CA GLY A 138 -18.86 -17.42 -15.79
C GLY A 138 -18.49 -15.95 -16.03
N GLU A 139 -18.99 -15.03 -15.20
CA GLU A 139 -18.64 -13.61 -15.29
C GLU A 139 -17.19 -13.38 -14.85
N ALA A 140 -16.82 -13.90 -13.67
CA ALA A 140 -15.47 -13.77 -13.15
C ALA A 140 -14.43 -14.44 -14.06
N ILE A 141 -14.75 -15.62 -14.61
CA ILE A 141 -13.91 -16.33 -15.59
C ILE A 141 -13.72 -15.47 -16.84
N GLY A 142 -14.80 -14.87 -17.36
CA GLY A 142 -14.74 -13.97 -18.51
C GLY A 142 -13.83 -12.76 -18.25
N GLN A 143 -13.99 -12.10 -17.11
CA GLN A 143 -13.18 -10.94 -16.72
C GLN A 143 -11.70 -11.29 -16.56
N MET A 144 -11.41 -12.44 -15.93
CA MET A 144 -10.04 -12.94 -15.77
C MET A 144 -9.38 -13.22 -17.12
N ASN A 145 -10.05 -13.96 -18.00
CA ASN A 145 -9.51 -14.31 -19.31
C ASN A 145 -9.25 -13.07 -20.16
N ALA A 146 -10.18 -12.10 -20.16
CA ALA A 146 -10.00 -10.84 -20.87
C ALA A 146 -8.77 -10.06 -20.34
N TYR A 147 -8.57 -10.03 -19.02
CA TYR A 147 -7.41 -9.38 -18.43
C TYR A 147 -6.10 -10.04 -18.83
N LEU A 148 -6.02 -11.37 -18.72
CA LEU A 148 -4.80 -12.14 -19.03
C LEU A 148 -4.48 -12.17 -20.53
N GLN A 149 -5.48 -12.06 -21.40
CA GLN A 149 -5.24 -11.94 -22.84
C GLN A 149 -4.51 -10.64 -23.19
N ILE A 150 -4.79 -9.55 -22.46
CA ILE A 150 -4.14 -8.25 -22.64
C ILE A 150 -2.80 -8.20 -21.87
N ASN A 151 -2.70 -8.91 -20.75
CA ASN A 151 -1.52 -8.95 -19.87
C ASN A 151 -1.07 -10.41 -19.66
N PRO A 152 -0.40 -11.04 -20.64
CA PRO A 152 -0.08 -12.48 -20.61
C PRO A 152 0.87 -12.87 -19.47
N GLU A 153 1.71 -11.93 -19.04
CA GLU A 153 2.61 -12.09 -17.88
C GLU A 153 1.91 -11.84 -16.54
N GLY A 154 0.65 -11.37 -16.56
CA GLY A 154 -0.13 -11.08 -15.35
C GLY A 154 0.32 -9.83 -14.59
N TYR A 155 1.18 -8.98 -15.15
CA TYR A 155 1.54 -7.70 -14.52
C TYR A 155 0.30 -6.85 -14.25
N GLY A 156 0.18 -6.30 -13.04
CA GLY A 156 -0.85 -5.32 -12.69
C GLY A 156 -0.86 -4.12 -13.65
N SER A 157 -2.03 -3.56 -13.91
CA SER A 157 -2.18 -2.43 -14.86
C SER A 157 -1.39 -1.18 -14.47
N HIS A 158 -0.98 -1.05 -13.19
CA HIS A 158 -0.08 0.00 -12.72
C HIS A 158 1.34 -0.12 -13.30
N HIS A 159 1.81 -1.33 -13.64
CA HIS A 159 3.13 -1.53 -14.23
C HIS A 159 3.21 -0.97 -15.66
N MET A 160 2.11 -1.07 -16.42
CA MET A 160 2.03 -0.57 -17.80
C MET A 160 2.19 0.96 -17.91
N LEU A 161 1.86 1.71 -16.86
CA LEU A 161 2.04 3.17 -16.82
C LEU A 161 3.49 3.57 -16.47
N SER A 162 4.25 2.70 -15.78
CA SER A 162 5.65 2.98 -15.44
C SER A 162 6.63 2.54 -16.53
N SER A 163 6.28 1.55 -17.35
CA SER A 163 7.14 1.04 -18.43
C SER A 163 7.12 1.89 -19.71
N GLY A 164 6.52 3.09 -19.68
CA GLY A 164 6.48 4.02 -20.82
C GLY A 164 7.60 5.07 -20.85
N GLN A 165 8.52 5.11 -19.88
CA GLN A 165 9.60 6.12 -19.83
C GLN A 165 10.96 5.51 -19.46
N SER A 166 11.41 4.51 -20.21
CA SER A 166 12.78 3.99 -20.05
C SER A 166 13.39 3.54 -21.38
N ASP A 167 13.19 4.28 -22.46
CA ASP A 167 13.94 4.00 -23.69
C ASP A 167 14.15 5.23 -24.60
N GLN A 168 14.67 6.31 -24.00
CA GLN A 168 15.40 7.34 -24.75
C GLN A 168 16.75 7.59 -24.08
N LEU A 169 17.64 6.60 -24.22
CA LEU A 169 19.07 6.86 -24.16
C LEU A 169 19.40 7.79 -25.34
N VAL A 170 19.43 9.09 -25.07
CA VAL A 170 19.95 10.09 -26.00
C VAL A 170 21.44 9.81 -26.22
N PRO A 171 21.91 9.57 -27.44
CA PRO A 171 23.34 9.48 -27.70
C PRO A 171 23.96 10.88 -27.51
N LEU A 172 24.86 11.01 -26.52
CA LEU A 172 25.76 12.15 -26.39
C LEU A 172 26.72 12.17 -27.58
N SER A 173 26.29 12.80 -28.68
CA SER A 173 27.19 13.13 -29.79
C SER A 173 28.08 14.29 -29.40
N ARG A 174 29.37 14.07 -29.64
CA ARG A 174 30.53 14.88 -29.27
C ARG A 174 30.60 16.19 -30.05
N GLY A 175 31.03 17.25 -29.35
CA GLY A 175 32.02 18.23 -29.80
C GLY A 175 31.67 19.17 -30.95
N ASN A 176 31.62 20.47 -30.65
CA ASN A 176 32.39 21.40 -31.47
C ASN A 176 32.89 22.60 -30.66
N SER A 177 34.19 22.78 -30.66
CA SER A 177 34.93 23.91 -30.09
C SER A 177 35.11 24.99 -31.16
N ASN A 178 35.19 26.25 -30.71
CA ASN A 178 35.74 27.44 -31.38
C ASN A 178 35.06 27.92 -32.68
N ASN A 179 34.53 29.15 -32.69
CA ASN A 179 35.31 30.39 -32.86
C ASN A 179 34.45 31.62 -32.53
#